data_AF-A0A1V4Z540-F1
#
_entry.id   AF-A0A1V4Z540-F1
#
_cell.length_a   1.000
_cell.length_b   1.000
_cell.length_c   1.000
_cell.angle_alpha   90.00
_cell.angle_beta   90.00
_cell.angle_gamma   90.00
#
_symmetry.space_group_name_H-M   'P 1'
#
loop_
_entity.id
_entity.type
_entity.pdbx_description
1 polymer ?
#
loop_
_entity_poly.entity_id
_entity_poly.type
_entity_poly.pdbx_seq_one_letter_code
_entity_poly.pdbx_strand_id
1 'polypeptide(L)'
;MKELYPWRKAVKIPLPPAVKPQLIRHFTIGLLYPVTDELREAREKAGLDPVPPTAHRYRDAVDDIQKIVRAIGVDRNVGLDLDRMEYKYK
;
A
#
# COMPACT_ATOMS: atom_id res chain seq x y z
N MET A 1 11.60 -2.01 32.01
CA MET A 1 10.23 -1.76 31.48
C MET A 1 9.67 -3.09 31.01
N LYS A 2 8.44 -3.46 31.43
CA LYS A 2 7.71 -4.52 30.72
C LYS A 2 7.54 -4.05 29.27
N GLU A 3 7.85 -4.91 28.32
CA GLU A 3 7.75 -4.62 26.90
C GLU A 3 6.30 -4.23 26.58
N LEU A 4 6.07 -3.02 26.04
CA LEU A 4 4.72 -2.47 25.82
C LEU A 4 3.89 -3.32 24.84
N TYR A 5 4.56 -4.10 23.98
CA TYR A 5 3.95 -4.93 22.96
C TYR A 5 4.62 -6.31 22.88
N PRO A 6 4.36 -7.22 23.83
CA PRO A 6 5.09 -8.50 23.93
C PRO A 6 4.85 -9.47 22.76
N TRP A 7 3.84 -9.19 21.93
CA TRP A 7 3.50 -9.98 20.73
C TRP A 7 4.02 -9.35 19.43
N ARG A 8 4.62 -8.15 19.50
CA ARG A 8 5.09 -7.45 18.31
C ARG A 8 6.35 -8.12 17.79
N LYS A 9 6.24 -8.74 16.62
CA LYS A 9 7.40 -9.29 15.91
C LYS A 9 8.08 -8.19 15.09
N ALA A 10 9.40 -8.21 15.08
CA ALA A 10 10.16 -7.39 14.15
C ALA A 10 9.81 -7.76 12.70
N VAL A 11 9.73 -6.75 11.83
CA VAL A 11 9.56 -6.97 10.39
C VAL A 11 10.84 -7.61 9.86
N LYS A 12 10.71 -8.77 9.19
CA LYS A 12 11.84 -9.45 8.56
C LYS A 12 12.11 -8.83 7.19
N ILE A 13 13.38 -8.52 6.92
CA ILE A 13 13.88 -8.01 5.64
C ILE A 13 14.85 -9.04 5.05
N PRO A 14 14.74 -9.39 3.75
CA PRO A 14 13.78 -8.87 2.76
C PRO A 14 12.33 -9.27 3.08
N LEU A 15 11.38 -8.43 2.67
CA LEU A 15 9.96 -8.76 2.77
C LEU A 15 9.64 -10.01 1.93
N PRO A 16 8.61 -10.80 2.31
CA PRO A 16 8.14 -11.91 1.49
C PRO A 16 7.81 -11.44 0.05
N PRO A 17 8.19 -12.20 -0.99
CA PRO A 17 7.94 -11.82 -2.39
C PRO A 17 6.47 -11.50 -2.70
N ALA A 18 5.54 -12.19 -2.04
CA ALA A 18 4.10 -11.97 -2.21
C ALA A 18 3.63 -10.60 -1.69
N VAL A 19 4.33 -9.99 -0.73
CA VAL A 19 3.95 -8.71 -0.11
C VAL A 19 4.51 -7.51 -0.88
N LYS A 20 5.72 -7.65 -1.43
CA LYS A 20 6.43 -6.59 -2.17
C LYS A 20 5.55 -5.86 -3.21
N PRO A 21 4.88 -6.54 -4.16
CA PRO A 21 4.07 -5.85 -5.17
C PRO A 21 2.81 -5.21 -4.58
N GLN A 22 2.29 -5.70 -3.45
CA GLN A 22 1.10 -5.16 -2.82
C GLN A 22 1.38 -3.79 -2.18
N LEU A 23 2.52 -3.65 -1.51
CA LEU A 23 2.92 -2.38 -0.92
C LEU A 23 3.26 -1.34 -1.98
N ILE A 24 3.98 -1.71 -3.04
CA ILE A 24 4.22 -0.82 -4.19
C ILE A 24 2.89 -0.32 -4.76
N ARG A 25 1.95 -1.23 -5.00
CA ARG A 25 0.62 -0.89 -5.49
C ARG A 25 -0.12 0.04 -4.53
N HIS A 26 -0.09 -0.23 -3.23
CA HIS A 26 -0.73 0.62 -2.24
C HIS A 26 -0.14 2.04 -2.22
N PHE A 27 1.17 2.18 -2.32
CA PHE A 27 1.80 3.50 -2.34
C PHE A 27 1.71 4.21 -3.70
N THR A 28 1.36 3.51 -4.78
CA THR A 28 1.20 4.08 -6.13
C THR A 28 -0.25 4.43 -6.46
N ILE A 29 -1.22 3.63 -6.02
CA ILE A 29 -2.64 3.79 -6.35
C ILE A 29 -3.57 3.76 -5.14
N GLY A 30 -3.04 3.78 -3.92
CA GLY A 30 -3.83 3.85 -2.69
C GLY A 30 -4.54 2.55 -2.30
N LEU A 31 -4.36 1.45 -3.05
CA LEU A 31 -5.04 0.18 -2.80
C LEU A 31 -4.09 -1.01 -2.78
N LEU A 32 -4.32 -1.94 -1.85
CA LEU A 32 -3.65 -3.24 -1.86
C LEU A 32 -4.16 -4.13 -2.98
N TYR A 33 -5.39 -3.97 -3.47
CA TYR A 33 -5.94 -4.71 -4.61
C TYR A 33 -6.37 -3.70 -5.68
N PRO A 34 -5.97 -3.88 -6.95
CA PRO A 34 -6.30 -2.92 -7.98
C PRO A 34 -7.79 -2.96 -8.31
N VAL A 35 -8.29 -1.86 -8.90
CA VAL A 35 -9.61 -1.84 -9.51
C VAL A 35 -9.48 -2.52 -10.88
N THR A 36 -9.85 -3.79 -10.96
CA THR A 36 -9.82 -4.59 -12.20
C THR A 36 -11.04 -4.28 -13.07
N ASP A 37 -10.98 -4.60 -14.36
CA ASP A 37 -12.12 -4.42 -15.26
C ASP A 37 -13.32 -5.27 -14.82
N GLU A 38 -13.08 -6.50 -14.37
CA GLU A 38 -14.11 -7.35 -13.77
C GLU A 38 -14.82 -6.68 -12.58
N LEU A 39 -14.06 -6.00 -11.70
CA LEU A 39 -14.64 -5.26 -10.59
C LEU A 39 -15.46 -4.05 -11.07
N ARG A 40 -14.98 -3.34 -12.10
CA ARG A 40 -15.70 -2.18 -12.66
C ARG A 40 -17.03 -2.61 -13.26
N GLU A 41 -17.03 -3.67 -14.06
CA GLU A 41 -18.24 -4.25 -14.64
C GLU A 41 -19.22 -4.72 -13.57
N ALA A 42 -18.73 -5.40 -12.52
CA ALA A 42 -19.57 -5.85 -11.42
C ALA A 42 -20.24 -4.68 -10.69
N ARG A 43 -19.52 -3.56 -10.51
CA ARG A 43 -20.04 -2.35 -9.89
C ARG A 43 -21.10 -1.68 -10.76
N GLU A 44 -20.85 -1.53 -12.05
CA GLU A 44 -21.83 -0.98 -13.00
C GLU A 44 -23.11 -1.82 -13.06
N LYS A 45 -23.00 -3.16 -13.11
CA LYS A 45 -24.14 -4.09 -13.04
C LYS A 45 -24.96 -3.94 -11.76
N ALA A 46 -24.31 -3.55 -10.66
CA ALA A 46 -24.95 -3.27 -9.38
C ALA A 46 -25.49 -1.84 -9.25
N GLY A 47 -25.41 -1.01 -10.31
CA GLY A 47 -25.82 0.40 -10.28
C GLY A 47 -24.89 1.31 -9.48
N LEU A 48 -23.66 0.87 -9.23
CA LEU A 48 -22.62 1.63 -8.53
C LEU A 48 -21.68 2.28 -9.55
N ASP A 49 -21.03 3.36 -9.13
CA ASP A 49 -19.95 3.97 -9.90
C ASP A 49 -18.82 2.93 -10.15
N PRO A 50 -18.38 2.70 -11.40
CA PRO A 50 -17.36 1.71 -11.74
C PRO A 50 -16.07 1.84 -10.94
N VAL A 51 -15.65 3.07 -10.62
CA VAL A 51 -14.46 3.30 -9.80
C VAL A 51 -14.92 3.71 -8.40
N PRO A 52 -14.61 2.93 -7.34
CA PRO A 52 -15.06 3.30 -6.00
C PRO A 52 -14.41 4.63 -5.54
N PRO A 53 -15.06 5.38 -4.64
CA PRO A 53 -14.53 6.63 -4.10
C PRO A 53 -13.43 6.37 -3.07
N THR A 54 -12.32 5.79 -3.52
CA THR A 54 -11.12 5.46 -2.70
C THR A 54 -9.91 6.26 -3.16
N ALA A 55 -8.77 6.08 -2.51
CA ALA A 55 -7.50 6.70 -2.92
C ALA A 55 -7.07 6.33 -4.36
N HIS A 56 -7.64 5.28 -4.96
CA HIS A 56 -7.44 5.00 -6.39
C HIS A 56 -8.01 6.11 -7.28
N ARG A 57 -9.13 6.71 -6.87
CA ARG A 57 -9.75 7.86 -7.54
C ARG A 57 -9.09 9.17 -7.13
N TYR A 58 -8.82 9.36 -5.84
CA TYR A 58 -8.33 10.62 -5.29
C TYR A 58 -6.82 10.58 -5.10
N ARG A 59 -6.07 11.14 -6.06
CA ARG A 59 -4.60 11.12 -6.07
C ARG A 59 -3.97 11.82 -4.87
N ASP A 60 -4.55 12.93 -4.41
CA ASP A 60 -4.09 13.65 -3.22
C ASP A 60 -4.04 12.74 -1.98
N ALA A 61 -4.97 11.76 -1.88
CA ALA A 61 -4.96 10.79 -0.79
C ALA A 61 -3.76 9.81 -0.88
N VAL A 62 -3.30 9.49 -2.09
CA VAL A 62 -2.07 8.69 -2.28
C VAL A 62 -0.85 9.49 -1.85
N ASP A 63 -0.80 10.79 -2.20
CA ASP A 63 0.28 11.67 -1.79
C ASP A 63 0.35 11.80 -0.26
N ASP A 64 -0.80 11.91 0.40
CA ASP A 64 -0.87 11.94 1.86
C ASP A 64 -0.43 10.62 2.49
N ILE A 65 -0.79 9.46 1.91
CA ILE A 65 -0.26 8.16 2.33
C ILE A 65 1.27 8.17 2.25
N GLN A 66 1.85 8.64 1.15
CA GLN A 66 3.30 8.68 0.98
C GLN A 66 3.98 9.60 1.99
N LYS A 67 3.40 10.78 2.28
CA LYS A 67 3.90 11.70 3.32
C LYS A 67 3.91 11.03 4.69
N ILE A 68 2.81 10.37 5.07
CA ILE A 68 2.69 9.65 6.34
C ILE A 68 3.75 8.55 6.43
N VAL A 69 3.86 7.72 5.40
CA VAL A 69 4.81 6.60 5.33
C VAL A 69 6.25 7.06 5.51
N ARG A 70 6.66 8.16 4.86
CA ARG A 70 7.98 8.78 5.06
C ARG A 70 8.15 9.30 6.48
N ALA A 71 7.16 10.03 7.00
CA ALA A 71 7.23 10.64 8.33
C ALA A 71 7.41 9.60 9.45
N ILE A 72 6.76 8.44 9.33
CA ILE A 72 6.88 7.33 10.30
C ILE A 72 8.02 6.34 9.97
N GLY A 73 8.72 6.54 8.85
CA GLY A 73 9.85 5.73 8.41
C GLY A 73 9.51 4.31 7.96
N VAL A 74 8.27 4.04 7.54
CA VAL A 74 7.85 2.71 7.08
C VAL A 74 8.64 2.28 5.84
N ASP A 75 8.84 3.18 4.89
CA ASP A 75 9.66 2.99 3.69
C ASP A 75 11.05 2.42 4.01
N ARG A 76 11.76 3.06 4.96
CA ARG A 76 13.07 2.63 5.44
C ARG A 76 13.00 1.28 6.16
N ASN A 77 11.98 1.09 7.01
CA ASN A 77 11.78 -0.15 7.77
C ASN A 77 11.50 -1.37 6.88
N VAL A 78 10.92 -1.15 5.69
CA VAL A 78 10.63 -2.22 4.72
C VAL A 78 11.66 -2.31 3.57
N GLY A 79 12.67 -1.45 3.57
CA GLY A 79 13.69 -1.40 2.53
C GLY A 79 13.16 -0.99 1.15
N LEU A 80 12.12 -0.15 1.10
CA LEU A 80 11.53 0.38 -0.13
C LEU A 80 12.02 1.81 -0.37
N ASP A 81 12.51 2.09 -1.58
CA ASP A 81 12.65 3.45 -2.09
C ASP A 81 11.28 3.92 -2.58
N LEU A 82 10.69 4.89 -1.88
CA LEU A 82 9.32 5.35 -2.16
C LEU A 82 9.23 6.25 -3.39
N ASP A 83 10.33 6.90 -3.79
CA ASP A 83 10.36 7.75 -4.99
C ASP A 83 10.45 6.89 -6.25
N ARG A 84 11.23 5.79 -6.18
CA ARG A 84 11.42 4.86 -7.30
C ARG A 84 10.45 3.68 -7.31
N MET A 85 9.77 3.43 -6.19
CA MET A 85 8.97 2.22 -5.96
C MET A 85 9.79 0.92 -6.14
N GLU A 86 11.06 0.93 -5.71
CA GLU A 86 12.01 -0.18 -5.85
C GLU A 86 12.51 -0.68 -4.48
N TYR A 87 12.56 -2.00 -4.29
CA TYR A 87 13.15 -2.57 -3.08
C TYR A 87 14.66 -2.64 -3.17
N LYS A 88 15.35 -2.23 -2.09
CA LYS A 88 16.82 -2.29 -1.98
C LYS A 88 17.37 -3.72 -1.93
N TYR A 89 16.55 -4.68 -1.51
CA TYR A 89 16.92 -6.09 -1.36
C TYR A 89 16.00 -6.95 -2.24
N LYS A 90 16.58 -7.82 -3.07
CA LYS A 90 15.84 -8.76 -3.93
C LYS A 90 15.13 -9.84 -3.11
#